data_AF-A0A7S0JLW3-F1
#
_entry.id   AF-A0A7S0JLW3-F1
#
_cell.length_a   1.000
_cell.length_b   1.000
_cell.length_c   1.000
_cell.angle_alpha   90.00
_cell.angle_beta   90.00
_cell.angle_gamma   90.00
#
_symmetry.space_group_name_H-M   'P 1'
#
loop_
_entity.id
_entity.type
_entity.pdbx_description
1 polymer ?
#
loop_
_entity_poly.entity_id
_entity_poly.type
_entity_poly.pdbx_seq_one_letter_code
_entity_poly.pdbx_strand_id
1 'polypeptide(L)'
;ADGTVPAGPQAGANVSKDYKGLMEYNGTEPISKPYYETDLCPVNVHWHLGAEHLSDGQFDAVGHGPSDIEHRRLAAGKERKGNLCHHYKEDDSKFTEHYEWKHCLGMEVGQTYEVHWPHSKAGACGTPNQYQSPFYDGVFCHGSKLDTSILPQQVGVQAQVFTIVNDESYYYPDLFRGMIVDGEMGKDMAVYVGSTTGTSR
;
A
#
# COMPACT_ATOMS: atom_id res chain seq x y z
N ALA A 1 -7.15 39.11 9.49
CA ALA A 1 -6.55 38.04 10.30
C ALA A 1 -6.29 36.89 9.34
N ASP A 2 -5.03 36.66 9.01
CA ASP A 2 -4.62 35.64 8.05
C ASP A 2 -4.75 34.28 8.75
N GLY A 3 -5.83 33.58 8.44
CA GLY A 3 -6.14 32.29 9.03
C GLY A 3 -5.26 31.23 8.41
N THR A 4 -4.03 31.08 8.90
CA THR A 4 -3.19 29.91 8.61
C THR A 4 -3.95 28.68 9.10
N VAL A 5 -4.58 27.97 8.17
CA VAL A 5 -5.07 26.61 8.40
C VAL A 5 -3.82 25.74 8.54
N PRO A 6 -3.62 25.05 9.68
CA PRO A 6 -2.52 24.10 9.80
C PRO A 6 -2.66 23.05 8.71
N ALA A 7 -1.68 22.95 7.83
CA ALA A 7 -1.66 21.91 6.81
C ALA A 7 -1.52 20.55 7.51
N GLY A 8 -2.55 19.71 7.40
CA GLY A 8 -2.52 18.34 7.88
C GLY A 8 -1.65 17.46 6.96
N PRO A 9 -1.29 16.26 7.41
CA PRO A 9 -0.52 15.34 6.58
C PRO A 9 -1.29 14.98 5.30
N GLN A 10 -0.58 14.66 4.22
CA GLN A 10 -1.16 14.34 2.91
C GLN A 10 -0.84 12.90 2.57
N ALA A 11 -1.88 12.10 2.31
CA ALA A 11 -1.63 10.87 1.58
C ALA A 11 -1.17 11.16 0.15
N GLY A 12 -0.05 10.55 -0.26
CA GLY A 12 0.57 10.70 -1.56
C GLY A 12 -0.22 10.06 -2.68
N ALA A 13 -1.44 10.54 -2.96
CA ALA A 13 -2.30 10.04 -4.04
C ALA A 13 -1.59 10.00 -5.40
N ASN A 14 -0.56 10.83 -5.61
CA ASN A 14 0.37 10.74 -6.72
C ASN A 14 1.79 10.52 -6.18
N VAL A 15 2.37 9.37 -6.52
CA VAL A 15 3.71 8.92 -6.17
C VAL A 15 4.65 8.89 -7.39
N SER A 16 4.27 9.56 -8.49
CA SER A 16 5.12 9.68 -9.67
C SER A 16 6.47 10.27 -9.29
N LYS A 17 7.52 9.81 -9.96
CA LYS A 17 8.86 10.35 -9.77
C LYS A 17 8.87 11.88 -9.93
N ASP A 18 9.58 12.55 -9.03
CA ASP A 18 9.71 14.01 -8.96
C ASP A 18 8.42 14.79 -8.66
N TYR A 19 7.27 14.12 -8.48
CA TYR A 19 6.04 14.78 -8.05
C TYR A 19 6.18 15.29 -6.61
N LYS A 20 5.84 16.57 -6.42
CA LYS A 20 5.80 17.21 -5.10
C LYS A 20 4.37 17.63 -4.80
N GLY A 21 3.88 17.22 -3.63
CA GLY A 21 2.59 17.66 -3.12
C GLY A 21 2.52 19.18 -2.97
N LEU A 22 1.30 19.71 -2.94
CA LEU A 22 1.05 21.15 -2.80
C LEU A 22 0.93 21.60 -1.34
N MET A 23 0.88 20.67 -0.39
CA MET A 23 0.75 20.96 1.03
C MET A 23 2.11 20.93 1.72
N GLU A 24 2.51 22.07 2.26
CA GLU A 24 3.65 22.20 3.17
C GLU A 24 3.32 21.50 4.49
N TYR A 25 4.16 20.59 4.98
CA TYR A 25 3.99 19.93 6.27
C TYR A 25 5.15 20.29 7.20
N ASN A 26 4.89 21.16 8.18
CA ASN A 26 5.89 21.63 9.14
C ASN A 26 5.99 20.74 10.40
N GLY A 27 5.58 19.47 10.30
CA GLY A 27 5.63 18.51 11.40
C GLY A 27 6.86 17.62 11.34
N THR A 28 6.72 16.41 11.87
CA THR A 28 7.82 15.44 11.91
C THR A 28 7.99 14.78 10.54
N GLU A 29 9.19 14.88 9.97
CA GLU A 29 9.57 14.20 8.72
C GLU A 29 9.11 12.74 8.68
N PRO A 30 8.84 12.15 7.50
CA PRO A 30 8.52 10.73 7.43
C PRO A 30 9.76 9.88 7.75
N ILE A 31 9.53 8.61 8.08
CA ILE A 31 10.62 7.63 8.22
C ILE A 31 11.24 7.41 6.84
N SER A 32 12.50 7.81 6.67
CA SER A 32 13.23 7.72 5.39
C SER A 32 14.15 6.49 5.28
N LYS A 33 14.28 5.70 6.35
CA LYS A 33 15.05 4.45 6.37
C LYS A 33 14.13 3.24 6.25
N PRO A 34 14.63 2.09 5.79
CA PRO A 34 13.85 0.86 5.75
C PRO A 34 13.26 0.52 7.12
N TYR A 35 12.00 0.07 7.16
CA TYR A 35 11.32 -0.22 8.42
C TYR A 35 11.97 -1.36 9.22
N TYR A 36 12.64 -2.31 8.57
CA TYR A 36 13.39 -3.34 9.29
C TYR A 36 14.59 -2.78 10.11
N GLU A 37 15.05 -1.56 9.82
CA GLU A 37 16.07 -0.83 10.60
C GLU A 37 15.46 0.07 11.69
N THR A 38 14.15 -0.04 11.92
CA THR A 38 13.41 0.71 12.94
C THR A 38 12.90 -0.25 14.03
N ASP A 39 12.09 0.25 14.96
CA ASP A 39 11.34 -0.58 15.91
C ASP A 39 9.94 -0.96 15.40
N LEU A 40 9.68 -0.75 14.11
CA LEU A 40 8.43 -1.13 13.47
C LEU A 40 8.47 -2.56 12.93
N CYS A 41 7.33 -3.24 12.99
CA CYS A 41 7.10 -4.51 12.31
C CYS A 41 5.75 -4.48 11.61
N PRO A 42 5.54 -5.29 10.54
CA PRO A 42 4.26 -5.39 9.89
C PRO A 42 3.26 -6.01 10.88
N VAL A 43 2.15 -5.33 11.09
CA VAL A 43 1.07 -5.72 12.01
C VAL A 43 -0.20 -6.14 11.27
N ASN A 44 -0.24 -5.88 9.97
CA ASN A 44 -1.32 -6.26 9.07
C ASN A 44 -0.77 -6.36 7.64
N VAL A 45 -1.50 -7.07 6.78
CA VAL A 45 -1.37 -7.00 5.33
C VAL A 45 -2.78 -6.95 4.73
N HIS A 46 -2.98 -6.09 3.75
CA HIS A 46 -4.20 -6.06 2.96
C HIS A 46 -3.89 -5.59 1.54
N TRP A 47 -4.86 -5.67 0.65
CA TRP A 47 -4.68 -5.28 -0.73
C TRP A 47 -5.92 -4.57 -1.29
N HIS A 48 -5.67 -3.78 -2.32
CA HIS A 48 -6.67 -3.07 -3.11
C HIS A 48 -6.66 -3.63 -4.55
N LEU A 49 -7.84 -3.73 -5.15
CA LEU A 49 -7.97 -4.04 -6.58
C LEU A 49 -7.70 -2.75 -7.38
N GLY A 50 -6.66 -2.78 -8.20
CA GLY A 50 -5.99 -1.59 -8.72
C GLY A 50 -5.20 -0.84 -7.65
N ALA A 51 -4.36 0.09 -8.08
CA ALA A 51 -3.62 0.97 -7.20
C ALA A 51 -4.49 2.15 -6.73
N GLU A 52 -4.49 2.37 -5.43
CA GLU A 52 -5.02 3.57 -4.79
C GLU A 52 -4.17 4.79 -5.16
N HIS A 53 -2.86 4.60 -5.23
CA HIS A 53 -1.90 5.63 -5.65
C HIS A 53 -1.75 5.68 -7.17
N LEU A 54 -1.31 6.83 -7.69
CA LEU A 54 -1.00 7.08 -9.11
C LEU A 54 0.51 7.17 -9.31
N SER A 55 1.03 6.49 -10.33
CA SER A 55 2.36 6.75 -10.90
C SER A 55 2.25 6.84 -12.41
N ASP A 56 2.44 8.03 -12.95
CA ASP A 56 2.25 8.34 -14.36
C ASP A 56 3.15 7.47 -15.25
N GLY A 57 2.54 6.75 -16.21
CA GLY A 57 3.23 5.83 -17.10
C GLY A 57 3.64 4.48 -16.47
N GLN A 58 3.36 4.27 -15.17
CA GLN A 58 3.61 2.98 -14.50
C GLN A 58 2.31 2.31 -14.08
N PHE A 59 1.50 3.00 -13.28
CA PHE A 59 0.16 2.60 -12.90
C PHE A 59 -0.74 3.82 -12.82
N ASP A 60 -1.67 3.92 -13.76
CA ASP A 60 -2.49 5.11 -13.97
C ASP A 60 -3.88 4.78 -14.54
N ALA A 61 -4.63 5.80 -14.91
CA ALA A 61 -6.00 5.65 -15.41
C ALA A 61 -6.09 5.02 -16.82
N VAL A 62 -4.99 4.99 -17.57
CA VAL A 62 -4.93 4.46 -18.94
C VAL A 62 -4.32 3.07 -19.02
N GLY A 63 -3.73 2.57 -17.92
CA GLY A 63 -3.43 1.14 -17.77
C GLY A 63 -4.70 0.27 -17.82
N HIS A 64 -4.50 -1.03 -18.02
CA HIS A 64 -5.60 -1.98 -18.21
C HIS A 64 -5.25 -3.37 -17.67
N GLY A 65 -6.29 -4.20 -17.55
CA GLY A 65 -6.19 -5.59 -17.09
C GLY A 65 -7.18 -6.48 -17.85
N PRO A 66 -7.30 -7.75 -17.46
CA PRO A 66 -8.14 -8.74 -18.14
C PRO A 66 -9.64 -8.40 -18.09
N SER A 67 -10.07 -7.82 -16.97
CA SER A 67 -11.45 -7.41 -16.72
C SER A 67 -11.49 -5.94 -16.37
N ASP A 68 -12.51 -5.24 -16.86
CA ASP A 68 -12.78 -3.87 -16.45
C ASP A 68 -13.08 -3.82 -14.95
N ILE A 69 -12.36 -2.95 -14.24
CA ILE A 69 -12.72 -2.58 -12.87
C ILE A 69 -13.90 -1.61 -12.95
N GLU A 70 -15.09 -2.14 -13.25
CA GLU A 70 -16.32 -1.39 -12.99
C GLU A 70 -16.47 -1.21 -11.49
N HIS A 71 -16.96 -0.03 -11.09
CA HIS A 71 -17.26 0.35 -9.72
C HIS A 71 -17.78 -0.83 -8.87
N ARG A 72 -16.91 -1.48 -8.06
CA ARG A 72 -17.20 -2.22 -6.81
C ARG A 72 -16.06 -3.16 -6.37
N ARG A 73 -15.76 -3.16 -5.06
CA ARG A 73 -16.16 -4.19 -4.06
C ARG A 73 -15.51 -3.90 -2.69
N LEU A 74 -16.31 -3.31 -1.80
CA LEU A 74 -16.34 -3.46 -0.33
C LEU A 74 -15.08 -3.25 0.55
N ALA A 75 -13.88 -2.96 0.05
CA ALA A 75 -12.72 -2.70 0.93
C ALA A 75 -12.54 -1.22 1.34
N ALA A 76 -12.94 -0.25 0.53
CA ALA A 76 -12.93 1.17 0.87
C ALA A 76 -14.15 1.89 0.24
N GLY A 77 -14.74 2.85 0.95
CA GLY A 77 -15.95 3.55 0.54
C GLY A 77 -15.84 4.25 -0.82
N LYS A 78 -16.98 4.34 -1.50
CA LYS A 78 -17.30 5.02 -2.76
C LYS A 78 -16.16 5.53 -3.69
N GLU A 79 -16.13 4.90 -4.87
CA GLU A 79 -16.09 5.52 -6.21
C GLU A 79 -14.76 6.16 -6.69
N ARG A 80 -13.69 5.37 -6.80
CA ARG A 80 -12.64 5.62 -7.81
C ARG A 80 -12.19 4.30 -8.43
N LYS A 81 -12.10 4.25 -9.77
CA LYS A 81 -11.41 3.17 -10.49
C LYS A 81 -9.95 3.20 -10.01
N GLY A 82 -9.44 2.10 -9.48
CA GLY A 82 -8.02 1.98 -9.13
C GLY A 82 -7.15 2.17 -10.37
N ASN A 83 -5.98 2.78 -10.21
CA ASN A 83 -5.00 2.90 -11.28
C ASN A 83 -4.46 1.52 -11.65
N LEU A 84 -4.15 1.30 -12.92
CA LEU A 84 -3.77 0.00 -13.44
C LEU A 84 -2.37 0.06 -14.05
N CYS A 85 -1.62 -1.01 -13.90
CA CYS A 85 -0.34 -1.17 -14.57
C CYS A 85 -0.50 -1.31 -16.09
N HIS A 86 0.59 -1.07 -16.81
CA HIS A 86 0.68 -1.23 -18.27
C HIS A 86 1.23 -2.60 -18.70
N HIS A 87 1.30 -3.58 -17.80
CA HIS A 87 1.97 -4.85 -18.04
C HIS A 87 1.09 -5.93 -18.67
N TYR A 88 -0.23 -5.84 -18.51
CA TYR A 88 -1.16 -6.85 -18.99
C TYR A 88 -1.08 -7.03 -20.51
N LYS A 89 -1.05 -8.29 -20.96
CA LYS A 89 -1.01 -8.67 -22.37
C LYS A 89 -1.91 -9.87 -22.58
N GLU A 90 -2.96 -9.71 -23.38
CA GLU A 90 -3.95 -10.76 -23.63
C GLU A 90 -3.39 -11.97 -24.41
N ASP A 91 -2.31 -11.77 -25.16
CA ASP A 91 -1.66 -12.78 -26.00
C ASP A 91 -0.58 -13.59 -25.27
N ASP A 92 -0.26 -13.25 -24.02
CA ASP A 92 0.72 -13.94 -23.19
C ASP A 92 0.02 -14.71 -22.07
N SER A 93 0.21 -16.04 -22.06
CA SER A 93 -0.51 -16.94 -21.17
C SER A 93 -0.26 -16.68 -19.69
N LYS A 94 0.89 -16.08 -19.30
CA LYS A 94 1.14 -15.75 -17.89
C LYS A 94 0.14 -14.75 -17.32
N PHE A 95 -0.49 -13.94 -18.17
CA PHE A 95 -1.49 -12.96 -17.75
C PHE A 95 -2.92 -13.50 -17.86
N THR A 96 -3.14 -14.65 -18.49
CA THR A 96 -4.50 -15.15 -18.80
C THR A 96 -4.78 -16.55 -18.27
N GLU A 97 -3.75 -17.35 -17.98
CA GLU A 97 -3.91 -18.70 -17.45
C GLU A 97 -4.46 -18.65 -16.03
N HIS A 98 -5.62 -19.29 -15.84
CA HIS A 98 -6.35 -19.25 -14.59
C HIS A 98 -5.57 -19.87 -13.43
N TYR A 99 -5.63 -19.20 -12.27
CA TYR A 99 -5.14 -19.72 -11.00
C TYR A 99 -6.31 -19.94 -10.03
N GLU A 100 -6.39 -21.14 -9.45
CA GLU A 100 -7.48 -21.53 -8.55
C GLU A 100 -7.21 -21.06 -7.10
N TRP A 101 -7.73 -19.87 -6.77
CA TRP A 101 -7.56 -19.26 -5.44
C TRP A 101 -8.38 -19.98 -4.35
N LYS A 102 -7.70 -20.54 -3.34
CA LYS A 102 -8.37 -21.17 -2.17
C LYS A 102 -8.77 -20.19 -1.06
N HIS A 103 -8.12 -19.04 -0.97
CA HIS A 103 -8.28 -18.09 0.15
C HIS A 103 -8.46 -16.64 -0.31
N CYS A 104 -7.63 -16.17 -1.23
CA CYS A 104 -7.69 -14.80 -1.77
C CYS A 104 -8.79 -14.70 -2.84
N LEU A 105 -10.04 -14.93 -2.42
CA LEU A 105 -11.20 -14.93 -3.32
C LEU A 105 -11.39 -13.54 -3.93
N GLY A 106 -11.70 -13.51 -5.23
CA GLY A 106 -11.89 -12.27 -5.98
C GLY A 106 -10.60 -11.70 -6.59
N MET A 107 -9.47 -12.40 -6.46
CA MET A 107 -8.27 -12.11 -7.24
C MET A 107 -8.36 -12.71 -8.65
N GLU A 108 -7.72 -12.06 -9.61
CA GLU A 108 -7.69 -12.42 -11.03
C GLU A 108 -6.26 -12.32 -11.56
N VAL A 109 -5.80 -13.37 -12.24
CA VAL A 109 -4.50 -13.36 -12.93
C VAL A 109 -4.55 -12.31 -14.03
N GLY A 110 -3.47 -11.55 -14.19
CA GLY A 110 -3.34 -10.45 -15.13
C GLY A 110 -3.75 -9.08 -14.57
N GLN A 111 -4.42 -9.04 -13.41
CA GLN A 111 -4.95 -7.81 -12.85
C GLN A 111 -3.94 -7.10 -11.94
N THR A 112 -4.10 -5.78 -11.79
CA THR A 112 -3.28 -4.95 -10.90
C THR A 112 -3.82 -4.95 -9.47
N TYR A 113 -2.93 -5.07 -8.50
CA TYR A 113 -3.23 -4.97 -7.08
C TYR A 113 -2.19 -4.12 -6.37
N GLU A 114 -2.64 -3.31 -5.42
CA GLU A 114 -1.73 -2.63 -4.49
C GLU A 114 -1.82 -3.30 -3.13
N VAL A 115 -0.69 -3.81 -2.64
CA VAL A 115 -0.58 -4.48 -1.35
C VAL A 115 -0.01 -3.50 -0.34
N HIS A 116 -0.67 -3.38 0.80
CA HIS A 116 -0.30 -2.52 1.91
C HIS A 116 0.14 -3.36 3.11
N TRP A 117 1.25 -2.97 3.71
CA TRP A 117 1.77 -3.50 4.97
C TRP A 117 1.83 -2.38 6.00
N PRO A 118 0.77 -2.22 6.82
CA PRO A 118 0.85 -1.37 7.99
C PRO A 118 1.89 -1.89 8.98
N HIS A 119 2.77 -0.98 9.38
CA HIS A 119 3.85 -1.20 10.33
C HIS A 119 3.64 -0.31 11.56
N SER A 120 3.88 -0.86 12.75
CA SER A 120 3.67 -0.13 14.00
C SER A 120 4.62 -0.57 15.10
N LYS A 121 5.15 0.41 15.84
CA LYS A 121 5.90 0.22 17.09
C LYS A 121 5.03 -0.38 18.19
N ALA A 122 3.72 -0.20 18.09
CA ALA A 122 2.76 -0.78 19.01
C ALA A 122 2.61 -2.31 18.82
N GLY A 123 3.08 -2.86 17.69
CA GLY A 123 3.00 -4.28 17.36
C GLY A 123 3.75 -5.18 18.35
N ALA A 124 3.31 -6.44 18.45
CA ALA A 124 4.00 -7.47 19.22
C ALA A 124 5.12 -8.10 18.36
N CYS A 125 6.07 -7.27 17.93
CA CYS A 125 7.11 -7.62 16.95
C CYS A 125 7.92 -8.86 17.35
N GLY A 126 8.10 -9.79 16.42
CA GLY A 126 8.83 -11.05 16.63
C GLY A 126 8.08 -12.10 17.46
N THR A 127 6.84 -11.84 17.86
CA THR A 127 6.01 -12.81 18.61
C THR A 127 4.96 -13.48 17.70
N PRO A 128 4.38 -14.62 18.10
CA PRO A 128 3.23 -15.22 17.39
C PRO A 128 2.02 -14.29 17.28
N ASN A 129 1.94 -13.22 18.08
CA ASN A 129 0.84 -12.26 18.10
C ASN A 129 1.15 -10.98 17.31
N GLN A 130 2.18 -10.99 16.44
CA GLN A 130 2.59 -9.80 15.69
C GLN A 130 1.47 -9.27 14.77
N TYR A 131 0.77 -10.17 14.08
CA TYR A 131 -0.33 -9.81 13.18
C TYR A 131 -1.65 -9.74 13.94
N GLN A 132 -2.40 -8.68 13.70
CA GLN A 132 -3.63 -8.40 14.43
C GLN A 132 -4.85 -9.02 13.75
N SER A 133 -5.87 -9.37 14.53
CA SER A 133 -7.20 -9.68 14.03
C SER A 133 -8.24 -9.41 15.13
N PRO A 134 -9.36 -8.72 14.84
CA PRO A 134 -9.71 -8.09 13.56
C PRO A 134 -8.90 -6.80 13.32
N PHE A 135 -8.75 -6.41 12.05
CA PHE A 135 -7.80 -5.37 11.60
C PHE A 135 -8.22 -3.91 11.86
N TYR A 136 -9.18 -3.65 12.75
CA TYR A 136 -9.81 -2.32 12.89
C TYR A 136 -8.86 -1.22 13.36
N ASP A 137 -8.02 -1.50 14.36
CA ASP A 137 -7.09 -0.53 14.94
C ASP A 137 -5.65 -0.80 14.49
N GLY A 138 -5.45 -1.33 13.28
CA GLY A 138 -4.22 -1.98 12.80
C GLY A 138 -2.89 -1.39 13.30
N VAL A 139 -2.68 -0.07 13.19
CA VAL A 139 -1.44 0.58 13.66
C VAL A 139 -1.50 1.08 15.11
N PHE A 140 -2.68 1.12 15.72
CA PHE A 140 -2.99 1.68 17.05
C PHE A 140 -3.45 0.65 18.10
N CYS A 141 -3.42 -0.66 17.83
CA CYS A 141 -3.91 -1.71 18.73
C CYS A 141 -3.35 -1.65 20.17
N HIS A 142 -2.11 -1.15 20.34
CA HIS A 142 -1.55 -0.77 21.64
C HIS A 142 -1.18 0.72 21.68
N GLY A 143 -2.15 1.60 21.37
CA GLY A 143 -1.93 3.03 21.22
C GLY A 143 -1.30 3.73 22.44
N SER A 144 -1.43 3.17 23.65
CA SER A 144 -0.73 3.66 24.84
C SER A 144 0.80 3.53 24.79
N LYS A 145 1.33 2.72 23.87
CA LYS A 145 2.77 2.62 23.57
C LYS A 145 3.25 3.67 22.58
N LEU A 146 2.33 4.42 21.98
CA LEU A 146 2.61 5.44 20.98
C LEU A 146 2.59 6.82 21.62
N ASP A 147 3.53 7.65 21.20
CA ASP A 147 3.57 9.07 21.47
C ASP A 147 2.97 9.80 20.27
N THR A 148 1.77 10.34 20.46
CA THR A 148 1.02 11.01 19.40
C THR A 148 1.71 12.28 18.89
N SER A 149 2.67 12.84 19.63
CA SER A 149 3.46 14.01 19.17
C SER A 149 4.51 13.66 18.11
N ILE A 150 4.90 12.39 18.01
CA ILE A 150 5.90 11.88 17.05
C ILE A 150 5.37 10.68 16.25
N LEU A 151 4.06 10.58 16.10
CA LEU A 151 3.38 9.45 15.47
C LEU A 151 3.94 9.06 14.08
N PRO A 152 4.29 10.00 13.17
CA PRO A 152 4.90 9.66 11.88
C PRO A 152 6.20 8.84 11.96
N GLN A 153 6.83 8.78 13.14
CA GLN A 153 8.04 8.01 13.41
C GLN A 153 7.78 6.67 14.11
N GLN A 154 6.52 6.35 14.40
CA GLN A 154 6.12 5.17 15.17
C GLN A 154 5.09 4.29 14.47
N VAL A 155 4.51 4.78 13.37
CA VAL A 155 3.62 4.02 12.49
C VAL A 155 3.90 4.42 11.05
N GLY A 156 3.70 3.48 10.13
CA GLY A 156 3.84 3.75 8.72
C GLY A 156 3.21 2.63 7.89
N VAL A 157 2.93 2.90 6.62
CA VAL A 157 2.44 1.87 5.69
C VAL A 157 3.45 1.74 4.56
N GLN A 158 3.88 0.52 4.27
CA GLN A 158 4.57 0.23 3.01
C GLN A 158 3.52 -0.20 2.00
N ALA A 159 3.66 0.27 0.77
CA ALA A 159 2.80 -0.14 -0.34
C ALA A 159 3.65 -0.58 -1.52
N GLN A 160 3.19 -1.61 -2.25
CA GLN A 160 3.79 -2.04 -3.50
C GLN A 160 2.69 -2.47 -4.47
N VAL A 161 2.84 -2.08 -5.73
CA VAL A 161 1.87 -2.36 -6.79
C VAL A 161 2.37 -3.52 -7.64
N PHE A 162 1.50 -4.48 -7.92
CA PHE A 162 1.80 -5.69 -8.66
C PHE A 162 0.78 -5.90 -9.78
N THR A 163 1.25 -6.42 -10.92
CA THR A 163 0.40 -7.21 -11.81
C THR A 163 0.60 -8.67 -11.44
N ILE A 164 -0.47 -9.34 -11.01
CA ILE A 164 -0.39 -10.75 -10.60
C ILE A 164 -0.34 -11.63 -11.85
N VAL A 165 0.65 -12.51 -11.96
CA VAL A 165 0.82 -13.40 -13.11
C VAL A 165 0.90 -14.86 -12.66
N ASN A 166 0.51 -15.76 -13.55
CA ASN A 166 0.66 -17.21 -13.36
C ASN A 166 1.97 -17.66 -14.02
N ASP A 167 3.09 -17.33 -13.37
CA ASP A 167 4.44 -17.63 -13.84
C ASP A 167 5.40 -17.80 -12.65
N GLU A 168 5.93 -19.01 -12.50
CA GLU A 168 6.82 -19.40 -11.39
C GLU A 168 8.13 -18.59 -11.35
N SER A 169 8.54 -17.97 -12.46
CA SER A 169 9.73 -17.10 -12.46
C SER A 169 9.56 -15.82 -11.63
N TYR A 170 8.30 -15.46 -11.31
CA TYR A 170 7.95 -14.34 -10.44
C TYR A 170 7.45 -14.77 -9.06
N TYR A 171 7.58 -16.07 -8.72
CA TYR A 171 7.11 -16.59 -7.45
C TYR A 171 7.83 -15.93 -6.26
N TYR A 172 7.05 -15.42 -5.30
CA TYR A 172 7.55 -14.89 -4.04
C TYR A 172 6.78 -15.51 -2.87
N PRO A 173 7.43 -16.27 -1.98
CA PRO A 173 6.74 -17.17 -1.04
C PRO A 173 6.06 -16.47 0.14
N ASP A 174 6.53 -15.29 0.55
CA ASP A 174 6.09 -14.66 1.81
C ASP A 174 5.92 -13.14 1.66
N LEU A 175 4.76 -12.75 1.14
CA LEU A 175 4.30 -11.36 1.16
C LEU A 175 3.64 -10.96 2.49
N PHE A 176 3.73 -11.73 3.58
CA PHE A 176 3.23 -11.27 4.89
C PHE A 176 4.26 -10.39 5.61
N ARG A 177 5.56 -10.63 5.38
CA ARG A 177 6.66 -9.96 6.09
C ARG A 177 6.95 -8.53 5.65
N GLY A 178 6.31 -8.04 4.62
CA GLY A 178 6.52 -6.70 4.09
C GLY A 178 6.67 -6.70 2.57
N MET A 179 6.99 -5.51 2.03
CA MET A 179 7.26 -5.33 0.61
C MET A 179 8.51 -6.11 0.17
N ILE A 180 8.61 -6.40 -1.12
CA ILE A 180 9.82 -6.99 -1.71
C ILE A 180 10.92 -5.92 -1.75
N VAL A 181 12.10 -6.25 -1.24
CA VAL A 181 13.28 -5.36 -1.19
C VAL A 181 14.53 -5.95 -1.87
N ASP A 182 14.36 -7.05 -2.60
CA ASP A 182 15.45 -7.72 -3.29
C ASP A 182 15.70 -7.09 -4.68
N GLY A 183 16.96 -7.17 -5.15
CA GLY A 183 17.34 -6.70 -6.47
C GLY A 183 17.16 -5.19 -6.63
N GLU A 184 16.28 -4.75 -7.54
CA GLU A 184 15.96 -3.34 -7.76
C GLU A 184 14.74 -2.85 -6.95
N MET A 185 14.00 -3.76 -6.31
CA MET A 185 12.80 -3.40 -5.55
C MET A 185 13.17 -2.68 -4.25
N GLY A 186 12.40 -1.65 -3.88
CA GLY A 186 12.63 -0.89 -2.65
C GLY A 186 13.80 0.11 -2.69
N LYS A 187 14.45 0.31 -3.85
CA LYS A 187 15.52 1.32 -4.02
C LYS A 187 15.02 2.72 -4.38
N ASP A 188 13.94 2.80 -5.15
CA ASP A 188 13.29 4.04 -5.57
C ASP A 188 11.89 4.07 -4.95
N MET A 189 11.72 4.87 -3.89
CA MET A 189 10.49 4.93 -3.11
C MET A 189 10.02 6.37 -2.94
N ALA A 190 8.75 6.62 -3.23
CA ALA A 190 8.07 7.82 -2.80
C ALA A 190 7.72 7.71 -1.31
N VAL A 191 8.14 8.70 -0.51
CA VAL A 191 7.94 8.72 0.94
C VAL A 191 7.27 10.04 1.34
N TYR A 192 6.18 9.95 2.07
CA TYR A 192 5.39 11.11 2.51
C TYR A 192 4.80 10.86 3.90
N VAL A 193 4.50 11.95 4.62
CA VAL A 193 3.72 11.87 5.85
C VAL A 193 2.25 11.77 5.48
N GLY A 194 1.67 10.58 5.63
CA GLY A 194 0.28 10.30 5.27
C GLY A 194 -0.74 10.83 6.26
N SER A 195 -1.85 11.37 5.74
CA SER A 195 -3.16 11.27 6.41
C SER A 195 -3.83 9.97 5.97
N THR A 196 -4.86 9.51 6.68
CA THR A 196 -5.63 8.32 6.30
C THR A 196 -6.15 8.47 4.86
N THR A 197 -5.73 7.60 3.94
CA THR A 197 -6.33 7.49 2.59
C THR A 197 -7.67 6.76 2.59
N GLY A 198 -7.97 6.03 3.66
CA GLY A 198 -9.24 5.34 3.80
C GLY A 198 -10.35 6.32 4.17
N THR A 199 -11.52 6.16 3.55
CA THR A 199 -12.76 6.63 4.16
C THR A 199 -12.84 5.98 5.55
N SER A 200 -12.92 6.79 6.62
CA SER A 200 -13.41 6.28 7.90
C SER A 200 -14.71 5.53 7.63
N ARG A 201 -14.77 4.28 8.06
CA ARG A 201 -16.02 3.51 8.03
C ARG A 201 -16.93 3.95 9.16
#